data_AF-A0A972DCM3-F1
#
_entry.id   AF-A0A972DCM3-F1
#
_cell.length_a   1.000
_cell.length_b   1.000
_cell.length_c   1.000
_cell.angle_alpha   90.00
_cell.angle_beta   90.00
_cell.angle_gamma   90.00
#
_symmetry.space_group_name_H-M   'P 1'
#
loop_
_entity.id
_entity.type
_entity.pdbx_description
1 polymer ?
#
loop_
_entity_poly.entity_id
_entity_poly.type
_entity_poly.pdbx_seq_one_letter_code
_entity_poly.pdbx_strand_id
1 'polypeptide(L)'
;MRDDTDLARLAREGRERIEKEARRKAEEARSHGNTHVRVALGVHYGSPRKRVSGVIMALGIVGTIATASAASAVDSSVPGEMVILPLFLTFYGALALGLLQPTASESRVVAEHAYVEDRPYRVTGYFESLSITPMPKMTLSAQLTFAGEVPPTSLVRDIVGRVDTQATVEPMGSGLLVQSGPISGVTGIRSGGVWIHRNHMIVPWVHAFLDEVAAPLHARYPLAQVDFDRLV
;
A
#
# COMPACT_ATOMS: atom_id res chain seq x y z
N MET A 1 41.90 -26.21 32.42
CA MET A 1 40.49 -25.89 32.76
C MET A 1 40.28 -24.44 32.40
N ARG A 2 39.34 -24.15 31.48
CA ARG A 2 38.92 -22.76 31.27
C ARG A 2 38.12 -22.34 32.49
N ASP A 3 38.44 -21.18 33.05
CA ASP A 3 37.85 -20.66 34.28
C ASP A 3 36.36 -20.37 34.06
N ASP A 4 35.50 -20.77 35.00
CA ASP A 4 34.03 -20.68 34.85
C ASP A 4 33.54 -19.23 34.65
N THR A 5 34.34 -18.27 35.10
CA THR A 5 34.19 -16.82 34.89
C THR A 5 34.29 -16.42 33.41
N ASP A 6 35.19 -17.04 32.64
CA ASP A 6 35.34 -16.77 31.21
C ASP A 6 34.17 -17.34 30.39
N LEU A 7 33.65 -18.51 30.79
CA LEU A 7 32.44 -19.08 30.18
C LEU A 7 31.21 -18.23 30.48
N ALA A 8 31.07 -17.73 31.71
CA ALA A 8 29.98 -16.83 32.09
C ALA A 8 30.03 -15.48 31.35
N ARG A 9 31.25 -14.97 31.06
CA ARG A 9 31.45 -13.77 30.24
C ARG A 9 31.05 -14.00 28.79
N LEU A 10 31.53 -15.08 28.17
CA LEU A 10 31.18 -15.44 26.79
C LEU A 10 29.68 -15.70 26.61
N ALA A 11 29.02 -16.32 27.61
CA ALA A 11 27.57 -16.53 27.59
C ALA A 11 26.79 -15.21 27.67
N ARG A 12 27.30 -14.21 28.40
CA ARG A 12 26.69 -12.87 28.47
C ARG A 12 26.87 -12.11 27.16
N GLU A 13 28.09 -12.09 26.61
CA GLU A 13 28.38 -11.50 25.31
C GLU A 13 27.55 -12.16 24.18
N GLY A 14 27.34 -13.48 24.24
CA GLY A 14 26.48 -14.20 23.31
C GLY A 14 25.01 -13.78 23.41
N ARG A 15 24.46 -13.65 24.62
CA ARG A 15 23.09 -13.18 24.84
C ARG A 15 22.89 -11.75 24.34
N GLU A 16 23.83 -10.86 24.62
CA GLU A 16 23.77 -9.47 24.16
C GLU A 16 23.81 -9.36 22.63
N ARG A 17 24.61 -10.18 21.95
CA ARG A 17 24.63 -10.22 20.47
C ARG A 17 23.31 -10.73 19.89
N ILE A 18 22.76 -11.81 20.46
CA ILE A 18 21.46 -12.35 20.03
C ILE A 18 20.35 -11.32 20.21
N GLU A 19 20.32 -10.63 21.37
CA GLU A 19 19.31 -9.60 21.63
C GLU A 19 19.46 -8.41 20.69
N LYS A 20 20.69 -7.96 20.42
CA LYS A 20 20.97 -6.86 19.49
C LYS A 20 20.57 -7.21 18.06
N GLU A 21 20.84 -8.43 17.60
CA GLU A 21 20.41 -8.89 16.28
C GLU A 21 18.89 -9.04 16.17
N ALA A 22 18.24 -9.55 17.23
CA ALA A 22 16.78 -9.64 17.29
C ALA A 22 16.13 -8.25 17.22
N ARG A 23 16.67 -7.26 17.96
CA ARG A 23 16.22 -5.87 17.88
C ARG A 23 16.41 -5.27 16.49
N ARG A 24 17.59 -5.47 15.87
CA ARG A 24 17.86 -4.97 14.51
C ARG A 24 16.90 -5.57 13.49
N LYS A 25 16.67 -6.89 13.53
CA LYS A 25 15.69 -7.56 12.65
C LYS A 25 14.26 -7.04 12.87
N ALA A 26 13.88 -6.78 14.12
CA ALA A 26 12.57 -6.22 14.43
C ALA A 26 12.41 -4.77 13.90
N GLU A 27 13.44 -3.94 14.02
CA GLU A 27 13.46 -2.58 13.47
C GLU A 27 13.43 -2.58 11.94
N GLU A 28 14.21 -3.45 11.28
CA GLU A 28 14.20 -3.64 9.83
C GLU A 28 12.82 -4.10 9.34
N ALA A 29 12.17 -5.05 10.03
CA ALA A 29 10.83 -5.51 9.70
C ALA A 29 9.78 -4.38 9.82
N ARG A 30 9.87 -3.56 10.86
CA ARG A 30 8.99 -2.37 11.03
C ARG A 30 9.22 -1.32 9.95
N SER A 31 10.48 -1.05 9.59
CA SER A 31 10.85 -0.10 8.55
C SER A 31 10.36 -0.55 7.16
N HIS A 32 10.56 -1.83 6.83
CA HIS A 32 10.05 -2.41 5.59
C HIS A 32 8.52 -2.43 5.57
N GLY A 33 7.86 -2.82 6.67
CA GLY A 33 6.39 -2.82 6.77
C GLY A 33 5.80 -1.42 6.55
N ASN A 34 6.37 -0.39 7.19
CA ASN A 34 5.95 0.99 6.98
C ASN A 34 6.17 1.47 5.53
N THR A 35 7.26 1.02 4.89
CA THR A 35 7.50 1.30 3.47
C THR A 35 6.42 0.70 2.57
N HIS A 36 6.05 -0.57 2.80
CA HIS A 36 4.99 -1.23 2.02
C HIS A 36 3.62 -0.57 2.22
N VAL A 37 3.26 -0.22 3.46
CA VAL A 37 2.04 0.54 3.77
C VAL A 37 2.00 1.86 3.01
N ARG A 38 3.09 2.64 3.08
CA ARG A 38 3.18 3.92 2.37
C ARG A 38 3.14 3.75 0.86
N VAL A 39 3.71 2.68 0.32
CA VAL A 39 3.64 2.40 -1.11
C VAL A 39 2.22 2.05 -1.53
N ALA A 40 1.53 1.19 -0.79
CA ALA A 40 0.15 0.80 -1.08
C ALA A 40 -0.80 2.00 -1.04
N LEU A 41 -0.73 2.82 0.02
CA LEU A 41 -1.50 4.06 0.14
C LEU A 41 -1.10 5.08 -0.94
N GLY A 42 0.17 5.13 -1.32
CA GLY A 42 0.68 6.03 -2.36
C GLY A 42 0.16 5.68 -3.75
N VAL A 43 -0.18 4.41 -4.01
CA VAL A 43 -0.86 4.02 -5.26
C VAL A 43 -2.31 4.50 -5.26
N HIS A 44 -3.02 4.35 -4.14
CA HIS A 44 -4.43 4.71 -4.04
C HIS A 44 -4.65 6.23 -4.05
N TYR A 45 -3.96 6.98 -3.18
CA TYR A 45 -4.12 8.44 -3.06
C TYR A 45 -3.22 9.25 -3.99
N GLY A 46 -2.26 8.58 -4.65
CA GLY A 46 -1.20 9.20 -5.41
C GLY A 46 0.00 9.64 -4.55
N SER A 47 1.14 9.81 -5.22
CA SER A 47 2.40 10.21 -4.58
C SER A 47 2.67 11.69 -4.77
N PRO A 48 2.90 12.48 -3.70
CA PRO A 48 3.34 13.87 -3.81
C PRO A 48 4.61 14.01 -4.66
N ARG A 49 5.56 13.07 -4.52
CA ARG A 49 6.81 13.05 -5.30
C ARG A 49 6.55 12.84 -6.80
N LYS A 50 5.60 11.96 -7.15
CA LYS A 50 5.21 11.77 -8.57
C LYS A 50 4.49 13.00 -9.12
N ARG A 51 3.63 13.66 -8.33
CA ARG A 51 2.96 14.90 -8.75
C ARG A 51 3.98 16.01 -9.05
N VAL A 52 4.95 16.21 -8.16
CA VAL A 52 6.05 17.18 -8.39
C VAL A 52 6.86 16.82 -9.65
N SER A 53 7.18 15.55 -9.84
CA SER A 53 7.90 15.08 -11.05
C SER A 53 7.11 15.33 -12.34
N GLY A 54 5.78 15.14 -12.30
CA GLY A 54 4.90 15.46 -13.42
C GLY A 54 4.82 16.96 -13.71
N VAL A 55 4.81 17.81 -12.68
CA VAL A 55 4.90 19.27 -12.86
C VAL A 55 6.23 19.67 -13.49
N ILE A 56 7.35 19.12 -13.02
CA ILE A 56 8.68 19.36 -13.61
C ILE A 56 8.71 18.94 -15.07
N MET A 57 8.16 17.77 -15.40
CA MET A 57 8.06 17.29 -16.78
C MET A 57 7.22 18.24 -17.65
N ALA A 58 6.04 18.65 -17.15
CA ALA A 58 5.14 19.55 -17.88
C ALA A 58 5.79 20.92 -18.14
N LEU A 59 6.50 21.48 -17.15
CA LEU A 59 7.28 22.70 -17.32
C LEU A 59 8.40 22.53 -18.36
N GLY A 60 9.08 21.38 -18.36
CA GLY A 60 10.06 21.04 -19.39
C GLY A 60 9.45 20.98 -20.79
N ILE A 61 8.28 20.36 -20.95
CA ILE A 61 7.57 20.25 -22.24
C ILE A 61 7.16 21.64 -22.73
N VAL A 62 6.53 22.44 -21.87
CA VAL A 62 6.13 23.81 -22.20
C VAL A 62 7.34 24.65 -22.56
N GLY A 63 8.44 24.55 -21.82
CA GLY A 63 9.69 25.24 -22.14
C GLY A 63 10.27 24.80 -23.48
N THR A 64 10.25 23.50 -23.79
CA THR A 64 10.74 22.97 -25.07
C THR A 64 9.89 23.50 -26.23
N ILE A 65 8.57 23.50 -26.09
CA ILE A 65 7.64 24.05 -27.09
C ILE A 65 7.90 25.55 -27.26
N ALA A 66 8.00 26.31 -26.18
CA ALA A 66 8.24 27.75 -26.23
C ALA A 66 9.58 28.09 -26.90
N THR A 67 10.65 27.37 -26.58
CA THR A 67 11.97 27.55 -27.20
C THR A 67 11.93 27.22 -28.71
N ALA A 68 11.25 26.13 -29.09
CA ALA A 68 11.09 25.77 -30.51
C ALA A 68 10.25 26.80 -31.28
N SER A 69 9.17 27.29 -30.69
CA SER A 69 8.33 28.35 -31.28
C SER A 69 9.11 29.66 -31.43
N ALA A 70 9.90 30.05 -30.42
CA ALA A 70 10.75 31.23 -30.49
C ALA A 70 11.82 31.10 -31.59
N ALA A 71 12.45 29.92 -31.71
CA ALA A 71 13.41 29.65 -32.79
C ALA A 71 12.78 29.82 -34.18
N SER A 72 11.55 29.33 -34.36
CA SER A 72 10.82 29.42 -35.63
C SER A 72 10.36 30.84 -35.98
N ALA A 73 10.20 31.72 -34.98
CA ALA A 73 9.64 33.06 -35.16
C ALA A 73 10.70 34.13 -35.47
N VAL A 74 11.95 33.94 -35.04
CA VAL A 74 12.98 35.00 -35.05
C VAL A 74 14.07 34.75 -36.11
N ASP A 75 14.00 33.65 -36.88
CA ASP A 75 15.01 33.24 -37.89
C ASP A 75 16.46 33.35 -37.38
N SER A 76 16.61 33.15 -36.07
CA SER A 76 17.86 33.25 -35.33
C SER A 76 18.15 31.92 -34.67
N SER A 77 19.41 31.48 -34.70
CA SER A 77 19.84 30.32 -33.95
C SER A 77 19.65 30.56 -32.46
N VAL A 78 18.70 29.84 -31.86
CA VAL A 78 18.50 29.88 -30.42
C VAL A 78 19.73 29.28 -29.73
N PRO A 79 20.30 29.95 -28.71
CA PRO A 79 21.42 29.40 -27.95
C PRO A 79 21.08 27.99 -27.45
N GLY A 80 21.98 27.02 -27.67
CA GLY A 80 21.73 25.62 -27.31
C GLY A 80 21.34 25.43 -25.83
N GLU A 81 21.83 26.30 -24.94
CA GLU A 81 21.49 26.33 -23.51
C GLU A 81 19.98 26.54 -23.24
N MET A 82 19.28 27.32 -24.08
CA MET A 82 17.84 27.55 -23.96
C MET A 82 17.01 26.32 -24.36
N VAL A 83 17.59 25.38 -25.11
CA VAL A 83 16.96 24.11 -25.49
C VAL A 83 17.32 23.00 -24.48
N ILE A 84 18.55 23.01 -23.97
CA ILE A 84 19.08 21.97 -23.08
C ILE A 84 18.31 21.90 -21.77
N LEU A 85 18.04 23.04 -21.11
CA LEU A 85 17.39 23.04 -19.80
C LEU A 85 15.94 22.48 -19.86
N PRO A 86 15.05 22.91 -20.77
CA PRO A 86 13.71 22.34 -20.90
C PRO A 86 13.70 20.84 -21.25
N LEU A 87 14.61 20.40 -22.13
CA LEU A 87 14.77 18.99 -22.47
C LEU A 87 15.22 18.17 -21.25
N PHE A 88 16.18 18.69 -20.48
CA PHE A 88 16.65 18.05 -19.26
C PHE A 88 15.54 17.93 -18.22
N LEU A 89 14.73 18.98 -18.02
CA LEU A 89 13.58 18.95 -17.10
C LEU A 89 12.52 17.94 -17.55
N THR A 90 12.24 17.87 -18.85
CA THR A 90 11.32 16.89 -19.44
C THR A 90 11.81 15.47 -19.19
N PHE A 91 13.08 15.20 -19.52
CA PHE A 91 13.69 13.90 -19.36
C PHE A 91 13.77 13.48 -17.89
N TYR A 92 14.20 14.37 -17.01
CA TYR A 92 14.28 14.12 -15.57
C TYR A 92 12.90 13.85 -14.97
N GLY A 93 11.89 14.66 -15.31
CA GLY A 93 10.52 14.47 -14.86
C GLY A 93 9.93 13.13 -15.32
N ALA A 94 10.16 12.75 -16.58
CA ALA A 94 9.74 11.47 -17.13
C ALA A 94 10.44 10.28 -16.45
N LEU A 95 11.76 10.37 -16.26
CA LEU A 95 12.56 9.35 -15.57
C LEU A 95 12.09 9.18 -14.11
N ALA A 96 11.88 10.29 -13.41
CA ALA A 96 11.38 10.29 -12.03
C ALA A 96 9.97 9.68 -11.93
N LEU A 97 9.06 9.97 -12.88
CA LEU A 97 7.74 9.35 -12.92
C LEU A 97 7.80 7.82 -13.13
N GLY A 98 8.73 7.35 -13.95
CA GLY A 98 8.96 5.93 -14.23
C GLY A 98 9.60 5.17 -13.08
N LEU A 99 10.62 5.76 -12.44
CA LEU A 99 11.45 5.07 -11.44
C LEU A 99 10.98 5.25 -9.99
N LEU A 100 10.35 6.38 -9.65
CA LEU A 100 9.93 6.61 -8.26
C LEU A 100 8.79 5.67 -7.88
N GLN A 101 8.94 5.01 -6.74
CA GLN A 101 7.82 4.30 -6.13
C GLN A 101 6.78 5.31 -5.64
N PRO A 102 5.48 5.10 -5.92
CA PRO A 102 4.45 5.96 -5.38
C PRO A 102 4.41 5.75 -3.87
N THR A 103 4.72 6.77 -3.08
CA THR A 103 4.76 6.70 -1.63
C THR A 103 3.85 7.77 -1.05
N ALA A 104 2.99 7.37 -0.11
CA ALA A 104 2.15 8.27 0.66
C ALA A 104 2.99 9.08 1.67
N SER A 105 2.50 10.28 1.99
CA SER A 105 3.03 11.08 3.10
C SER A 105 2.64 10.45 4.44
N GLU A 106 3.38 10.77 5.51
CA GLU A 106 3.03 10.32 6.86
C GLU A 106 1.64 10.83 7.29
N SER A 107 1.28 12.06 6.91
CA SER A 107 -0.06 12.59 7.14
C SER A 107 -1.18 11.74 6.55
N ARG A 108 -0.93 11.06 5.42
CA ARG A 108 -1.90 10.16 4.81
C ARG A 108 -2.00 8.85 5.57
N VAL A 109 -0.89 8.34 6.11
CA VAL A 109 -0.90 7.17 6.99
C VAL A 109 -1.69 7.47 8.26
N VAL A 110 -1.49 8.65 8.86
CA VAL A 110 -2.26 9.09 10.04
C VAL A 110 -3.75 9.24 9.73
N ALA A 111 -4.10 9.85 8.59
CA ALA A 111 -5.50 9.96 8.16
C ALA A 111 -6.15 8.57 7.93
N GLU A 112 -5.37 7.62 7.41
CA GLU A 112 -5.82 6.25 7.23
C GLU A 112 -6.05 5.54 8.58
N HIS A 113 -5.19 5.77 9.57
CA HIS A 113 -5.41 5.27 10.93
C HIS A 113 -6.71 5.83 11.52
N ALA A 114 -6.92 7.14 11.41
CA ALA A 114 -8.14 7.79 11.89
C ALA A 114 -9.40 7.23 11.20
N TYR A 115 -9.32 6.98 9.89
CA TYR A 115 -10.43 6.37 9.12
C TYR A 115 -10.84 4.98 9.64
N VAL A 116 -9.88 4.19 10.11
CA VAL A 116 -10.11 2.85 10.67
C VAL A 116 -10.59 2.93 12.12
N GLU A 117 -10.05 3.87 12.90
CA GLU A 117 -10.39 4.08 14.30
C GLU A 117 -11.79 4.71 14.49
N ASP A 118 -12.28 5.46 13.52
CA ASP A 118 -13.62 6.09 13.55
C ASP A 118 -14.78 5.08 13.40
N ARG A 119 -14.47 3.79 13.20
CA ARG A 119 -15.51 2.76 13.00
C ARG A 119 -16.19 2.38 14.32
N PRO A 120 -17.51 2.15 14.32
CA PRO A 120 -18.25 1.76 15.52
C PRO A 120 -17.97 0.31 15.97
N TYR A 121 -17.10 -0.41 15.25
CA TYR A 121 -16.65 -1.76 15.51
C TYR A 121 -15.12 -1.82 15.34
N ARG A 122 -14.49 -2.77 16.01
CA ARG A 122 -13.03 -2.88 15.97
C ARG A 122 -12.57 -3.38 14.61
N VAL A 123 -11.62 -2.69 13.98
CA VAL A 123 -10.98 -3.16 12.75
C VAL A 123 -9.53 -3.54 13.05
N THR A 124 -9.15 -4.78 12.73
CA THR A 124 -7.80 -5.32 12.94
C THR A 124 -7.22 -5.90 11.65
N GLY A 125 -5.90 -6.11 11.62
CA GLY A 125 -5.21 -6.76 10.50
C GLY A 125 -5.08 -5.93 9.21
N TYR A 126 -5.76 -4.77 9.10
CA TYR A 126 -5.69 -3.94 7.89
C TYR A 126 -4.27 -3.44 7.55
N PHE A 127 -3.59 -2.79 8.48
CA PHE A 127 -2.23 -2.30 8.23
C PHE A 127 -1.22 -3.44 8.07
N GLU A 128 -1.48 -4.58 8.73
CA GLU A 128 -0.67 -5.78 8.56
C GLU A 128 -0.81 -6.31 7.14
N SER A 129 -2.03 -6.45 6.62
CA SER A 129 -2.28 -6.91 5.23
C SER A 129 -1.68 -5.96 4.18
N LEU A 130 -1.67 -4.65 4.42
CA LEU A 130 -0.97 -3.67 3.56
C LEU A 130 0.55 -3.84 3.58
N SER A 131 1.12 -4.32 4.69
CA SER A 131 2.56 -4.48 4.87
C SER A 131 3.13 -5.75 4.22
N ILE A 132 2.26 -6.68 3.79
CA ILE A 132 2.67 -7.96 3.20
C ILE A 132 3.30 -7.73 1.82
N THR A 133 4.35 -8.50 1.51
CA THR A 133 4.97 -8.50 0.18
C THR A 133 3.96 -8.92 -0.89
N PRO A 134 3.76 -8.12 -1.95
CA PRO A 134 2.80 -8.43 -3.00
C PRO A 134 3.19 -9.69 -3.78
N MET A 135 2.29 -10.66 -3.87
CA MET A 135 2.42 -11.88 -4.68
C MET A 135 1.33 -11.96 -5.76
N PRO A 136 1.50 -12.71 -6.86
CA PRO A 136 0.47 -12.85 -7.89
C PRO A 136 -0.80 -13.51 -7.34
N LYS A 137 -1.98 -13.02 -7.75
CA LYS A 137 -3.29 -13.64 -7.47
C LYS A 137 -3.69 -13.76 -6.00
N MET A 138 -3.07 -13.00 -5.11
CA MET A 138 -3.46 -12.99 -3.70
C MET A 138 -4.92 -12.57 -3.51
N THR A 139 -5.62 -13.21 -2.59
CA THR A 139 -6.96 -12.84 -2.10
C THR A 139 -6.89 -12.31 -0.68
N LEU A 140 -7.78 -11.41 -0.24
CA LEU A 140 -7.88 -10.94 1.15
C LEU A 140 -8.96 -11.73 1.88
N SER A 141 -8.66 -12.12 3.11
CA SER A 141 -9.68 -12.67 4.01
C SER A 141 -10.14 -11.59 4.99
N ALA A 142 -11.44 -11.43 5.17
CA ALA A 142 -12.06 -10.54 6.14
C ALA A 142 -13.02 -11.36 7.01
N GLN A 143 -12.67 -11.54 8.29
CA GLN A 143 -13.51 -12.17 9.28
C GLN A 143 -14.41 -11.13 9.94
N LEU A 144 -15.71 -11.28 9.75
CA LEU A 144 -16.75 -10.51 10.41
C LEU A 144 -17.20 -11.25 11.68
N THR A 145 -16.96 -10.65 12.84
CA THR A 145 -17.44 -11.19 14.13
C THR A 145 -18.58 -10.33 14.65
N PHE A 146 -19.74 -10.95 14.91
CA PHE A 146 -20.95 -10.26 15.37
C PHE A 146 -21.08 -10.35 16.89
N ALA A 147 -21.59 -9.30 17.52
CA ALA A 147 -21.84 -9.25 18.97
C ALA A 147 -23.11 -10.02 19.38
N GLY A 148 -23.92 -10.46 18.42
CA GLY A 148 -25.20 -11.13 18.65
C GLY A 148 -25.58 -12.02 17.47
N GLU A 149 -26.76 -11.79 16.90
CA GLU A 149 -27.25 -12.58 15.77
C GLU A 149 -26.36 -12.43 14.54
N VAL A 150 -25.98 -13.57 13.95
CA VAL A 150 -25.20 -13.62 12.71
C VAL A 150 -26.17 -13.57 11.53
N PRO A 151 -25.98 -12.64 10.57
CA PRO A 151 -26.86 -12.55 9.40
C PRO A 151 -26.78 -13.81 8.52
N PRO A 152 -27.83 -14.11 7.75
CA PRO A 152 -27.80 -15.20 6.77
C PRO A 152 -26.68 -15.01 5.75
N THR A 153 -25.93 -16.09 5.47
CA THR A 153 -24.80 -16.07 4.53
C THR A 153 -25.20 -15.58 3.14
N SER A 154 -26.41 -15.89 2.68
CA SER A 154 -26.92 -15.43 1.37
C SER A 154 -27.03 -13.90 1.32
N LEU A 155 -27.58 -13.28 2.37
CA LEU A 155 -27.69 -11.82 2.47
C LEU A 155 -26.31 -11.16 2.41
N VAL A 156 -25.35 -11.67 3.17
CA VAL A 156 -23.99 -11.11 3.19
C VAL A 156 -23.30 -11.31 1.84
N ARG A 157 -23.50 -12.46 1.19
CA ARG A 157 -22.98 -12.71 -0.16
C ARG A 157 -23.53 -11.72 -1.19
N ASP A 158 -24.82 -11.42 -1.14
CA ASP A 158 -25.44 -10.46 -2.06
C ASP A 158 -24.91 -9.03 -1.86
N ILE A 159 -24.67 -8.62 -0.61
CA ILE A 159 -24.10 -7.32 -0.27
C ILE A 159 -22.63 -7.24 -0.70
N VAL A 160 -21.83 -8.26 -0.35
CA VAL A 160 -20.42 -8.35 -0.74
C VAL A 160 -20.28 -8.37 -2.27
N GLY A 161 -21.18 -9.07 -2.98
CA GLY A 161 -21.19 -9.15 -4.44
C GLY A 161 -21.30 -7.81 -5.16
N ARG A 162 -21.77 -6.74 -4.48
CA ARG A 162 -21.78 -5.37 -5.02
C ARG A 162 -20.38 -4.75 -5.09
N VAL A 163 -19.50 -5.13 -4.15
CA VAL A 163 -18.12 -4.67 -4.06
C VAL A 163 -17.19 -5.60 -4.83
N ASP A 164 -17.42 -6.91 -4.70
CA ASP A 164 -16.58 -7.95 -5.27
C ASP A 164 -17.42 -9.16 -5.70
N THR A 165 -17.63 -9.29 -7.00
CA THR A 165 -18.41 -10.37 -7.60
C THR A 165 -17.72 -11.74 -7.53
N GLN A 166 -16.42 -11.77 -7.23
CA GLN A 166 -15.63 -13.00 -7.11
C GLN A 166 -15.44 -13.42 -5.66
N ALA A 167 -15.92 -12.63 -4.71
CA ALA A 167 -15.78 -12.94 -3.30
C ALA A 167 -16.65 -14.12 -2.86
N THR A 168 -16.13 -14.90 -1.92
CA THR A 168 -16.84 -15.99 -1.26
C THR A 168 -17.20 -15.58 0.17
N VAL A 169 -18.30 -16.13 0.67
CA VAL A 169 -18.75 -15.93 2.05
C VAL A 169 -19.07 -17.28 2.66
N GLU A 170 -18.43 -17.57 3.77
CA GLU A 170 -18.51 -18.83 4.51
C GLU A 170 -18.85 -18.58 5.99
N PRO A 171 -19.68 -19.42 6.62
CA PRO A 171 -19.93 -19.33 8.06
C PRO A 171 -18.69 -19.72 8.85
N MET A 172 -18.36 -18.96 9.89
CA MET A 172 -17.18 -19.22 10.73
C MET A 172 -17.46 -18.91 12.20
N GLY A 173 -17.77 -19.94 12.99
CA GLY A 173 -18.02 -19.82 14.42
C GLY A 173 -19.14 -18.82 14.73
N SER A 174 -18.83 -17.77 15.50
CA SER A 174 -19.73 -16.65 15.83
C SER A 174 -19.75 -15.54 14.76
N GLY A 175 -19.37 -15.87 13.53
CA GLY A 175 -19.11 -14.89 12.48
C GLY A 175 -19.22 -15.43 11.07
N LEU A 176 -18.75 -14.62 10.12
CA LEU A 176 -18.65 -14.96 8.71
C LEU A 176 -17.24 -14.66 8.23
N LEU A 177 -16.69 -15.53 7.40
CA LEU A 177 -15.46 -15.31 6.67
C LEU A 177 -15.81 -14.86 5.26
N VAL A 178 -15.28 -13.71 4.84
CA VAL A 178 -15.37 -13.22 3.47
C VAL A 178 -13.99 -13.34 2.85
N GLN A 179 -13.86 -14.02 1.72
CA GLN A 179 -12.62 -14.02 0.95
C GLN A 179 -12.84 -13.25 -0.34
N SER A 180 -11.97 -12.29 -0.65
CA SER A 180 -12.05 -11.50 -1.87
C SER A 180 -11.67 -12.33 -3.10
N GLY A 181 -12.00 -11.80 -4.28
CA GLY A 181 -11.30 -12.16 -5.50
C GLY A 181 -9.82 -11.72 -5.47
N PRO A 182 -9.07 -11.94 -6.57
CA PRO A 182 -7.66 -11.53 -6.64
C PRO A 182 -7.48 -10.02 -6.48
N ILE A 183 -6.86 -9.60 -5.38
CA ILE A 183 -6.58 -8.20 -5.02
C ILE A 183 -5.11 -7.79 -5.24
N SER A 184 -4.22 -8.74 -5.51
CA SER A 184 -2.85 -8.44 -5.95
C SER A 184 -2.69 -8.71 -7.44
N GLY A 185 -2.41 -7.63 -8.17
CA GLY A 185 -2.29 -7.63 -9.63
C GLY A 185 -0.92 -7.17 -10.14
N VAL A 186 -0.64 -7.48 -11.40
CA VAL A 186 0.52 -6.97 -12.14
C VAL A 186 0.27 -5.51 -12.48
N THR A 187 1.19 -4.62 -12.13
CA THR A 187 1.02 -3.17 -12.36
C THR A 187 1.31 -2.71 -13.80
N GLY A 188 1.51 -3.64 -14.72
CA GLY A 188 1.90 -3.34 -16.11
C GLY A 188 3.33 -2.80 -16.26
N ILE A 189 4.11 -2.74 -15.18
CA ILE A 189 5.50 -2.25 -15.19
C ILE A 189 6.46 -3.42 -14.99
N ARG A 190 7.49 -3.50 -15.84
CA ARG A 190 8.59 -4.47 -15.74
C ARG A 190 9.85 -3.77 -15.23
N SER A 191 10.56 -4.41 -14.30
CA SER A 191 11.92 -4.03 -13.91
C SER A 191 12.84 -5.24 -14.07
N GLY A 192 13.90 -5.11 -14.87
CA GLY A 192 14.82 -6.23 -15.15
C GLY A 192 14.15 -7.47 -15.76
N GLY A 193 13.04 -7.32 -16.48
CA GLY A 193 12.27 -8.44 -17.06
C GLY A 193 11.23 -9.08 -16.13
N VAL A 194 11.17 -8.68 -14.85
CA VAL A 194 10.19 -9.19 -13.87
C VAL A 194 9.06 -8.18 -13.69
N TRP A 195 7.81 -8.68 -13.64
CA TRP A 195 6.64 -7.85 -13.38
C TRP A 195 6.62 -7.36 -11.94
N ILE A 196 6.38 -6.06 -11.75
CA ILE A 196 6.21 -5.49 -10.41
C ILE A 196 4.77 -5.73 -9.96
N HIS A 197 4.60 -6.56 -8.93
CA HIS A 197 3.34 -6.76 -8.21
C HIS A 197 3.19 -5.69 -7.13
N ARG A 198 1.96 -5.24 -6.89
CA ARG A 198 1.63 -4.29 -5.82
C ARG A 198 0.25 -4.59 -5.23
N ASN A 199 0.12 -4.34 -3.93
CA ASN A 199 -1.13 -4.42 -3.14
C ASN A 199 -2.10 -3.26 -3.43
N HIS A 200 -2.15 -2.79 -4.67
CA HIS A 200 -2.86 -1.56 -5.04
C HIS A 200 -4.39 -1.67 -4.95
N MET A 201 -4.95 -2.88 -4.98
CA MET A 201 -6.39 -3.09 -4.81
C MET A 201 -6.79 -3.35 -3.36
N ILE A 202 -5.85 -3.54 -2.42
CA ILE A 202 -6.18 -3.77 -1.01
C ILE A 202 -6.91 -2.58 -0.41
N VAL A 203 -6.34 -1.38 -0.54
CA VAL A 203 -6.93 -0.14 0.00
C VAL A 203 -8.34 0.11 -0.55
N PRO A 204 -8.59 0.17 -1.87
CA PRO A 204 -9.93 0.43 -2.39
C PRO A 204 -10.92 -0.69 -2.04
N TRP A 205 -10.48 -1.96 -2.01
CA TRP A 205 -11.36 -3.06 -1.62
C TRP A 205 -11.73 -2.98 -0.14
N VAL A 206 -10.78 -2.71 0.76
CA VAL A 206 -11.06 -2.56 2.19
C VAL A 206 -11.97 -1.35 2.44
N HIS A 207 -11.77 -0.25 1.72
CA HIS A 207 -12.63 0.93 1.84
C HIS A 207 -14.06 0.62 1.45
N ALA A 208 -14.26 0.07 0.25
CA ALA A 208 -15.58 -0.33 -0.22
C ALA A 208 -16.21 -1.42 0.68
N PHE A 209 -15.42 -2.37 1.19
CA PHE A 209 -15.90 -3.38 2.12
C PHE A 209 -16.37 -2.75 3.44
N LEU A 210 -15.60 -1.85 4.04
CA LEU A 210 -15.98 -1.22 5.31
C LEU A 210 -17.20 -0.31 5.15
N ASP A 211 -17.27 0.46 4.06
CA ASP A 211 -18.32 1.45 3.83
C ASP A 211 -19.61 0.85 3.27
N GLU A 212 -19.51 -0.10 2.34
CA GLU A 212 -20.67 -0.64 1.62
C GLU A 212 -21.14 -1.99 2.14
N VAL A 213 -20.29 -2.72 2.89
CA VAL A 213 -20.64 -4.03 3.48
C VAL A 213 -20.74 -3.93 4.99
N ALA A 214 -19.63 -3.61 5.68
CA ALA A 214 -19.56 -3.71 7.13
C ALA A 214 -20.41 -2.65 7.84
N ALA A 215 -20.41 -1.39 7.38
CA ALA A 215 -21.24 -0.35 7.97
C ALA A 215 -22.76 -0.63 7.82
N PRO A 216 -23.30 -0.98 6.63
CA PRO A 216 -24.70 -1.38 6.50
C PRO A 216 -25.05 -2.64 7.30
N LEU A 217 -24.15 -3.63 7.37
CA LEU A 217 -24.36 -4.80 8.20
C LEU A 217 -24.42 -4.44 9.68
N HIS A 218 -23.50 -3.62 10.18
CA HIS A 218 -23.47 -3.19 11.59
C HIS A 218 -24.77 -2.50 12.02
N ALA A 219 -25.39 -1.72 11.13
CA ALA A 219 -26.65 -1.03 11.43
C ALA A 219 -27.81 -1.98 11.79
N ARG A 220 -27.77 -3.25 11.33
CA ARG A 220 -28.82 -4.25 11.57
C ARG A 220 -28.34 -5.45 12.39
N TYR A 221 -27.08 -5.81 12.25
CA TYR A 221 -26.40 -6.92 12.91
C TYR A 221 -25.11 -6.36 13.54
N PRO A 222 -25.15 -5.97 14.83
CA PRO A 222 -24.02 -5.31 15.47
C PRO A 222 -22.72 -6.11 15.33
N LEU A 223 -21.78 -5.58 14.54
CA LEU A 223 -20.42 -6.09 14.44
C LEU A 223 -19.65 -5.77 15.73
N ALA A 224 -18.96 -6.77 16.27
CA ALA A 224 -17.96 -6.58 17.32
C ALA A 224 -16.59 -6.26 16.71
N GLN A 225 -16.22 -6.99 15.65
CA GLN A 225 -14.90 -6.89 15.03
C GLN A 225 -14.93 -7.26 13.55
N VAL A 226 -14.10 -6.59 12.77
CA VAL A 226 -13.69 -6.97 11.40
C VAL A 226 -12.20 -7.20 11.42
N ASP A 227 -11.77 -8.43 11.14
CA ASP A 227 -10.35 -8.79 11.11
C ASP A 227 -9.90 -9.14 9.70
N PHE A 228 -8.91 -8.41 9.18
CA PHE A 228 -8.33 -8.69 7.87
C PHE A 228 -7.11 -9.59 8.04
N ASP A 229 -7.22 -10.86 7.66
CA ASP A 229 -6.15 -11.84 7.78
C ASP A 229 -5.50 -12.16 6.42
N ARG A 230 -4.44 -12.97 6.51
CA ARG A 230 -3.46 -13.27 5.49
C ARG A 230 -4.05 -13.72 4.19
N LEU A 231 -3.36 -13.20 3.19
CA LEU A 231 -3.58 -13.40 1.79
C LEU A 231 -3.26 -14.85 1.39
N VAL A 232 -4.19 -15.55 0.72
CA VAL A 232 -3.96 -16.89 0.13
C VAL A 232 -3.50 -16.74 -1.32
#